data_AF-A0A7Y5F2V1-F1
#
_entry.id   AF-A0A7Y5F2V1-F1
#
_cell.length_a   1.000
_cell.length_b   1.000
_cell.length_c   1.000
_cell.angle_alpha   90.00
_cell.angle_beta   90.00
_cell.angle_gamma   90.00
#
_symmetry.space_group_name_H-M   'P 1'
#
loop_
_entity.id
_entity.type
_entity.pdbx_description
1 polymer ?
#
loop_
_entity_poly.entity_id
_entity_poly.type
_entity_poly.pdbx_seq_one_letter_code
_entity_poly.pdbx_strand_id
1 'polypeptide(L)'
;MKTFVKFVLLSLAMAGVILASAFFSQDQATAEEGDPPIRKAELIVTFNQYQWWLTRWANNEPSCYVFVEHEGMPTPLEVLANCDEELYEEWVATPACPPALDEDGDTSTCQGLYLFLADIRPGQRKVVIDLPVPNIWLTLNGCVPTPPQNECSEIPSLVFQAEEPLPNEVITAVHVKLEGAIYDCWTPRCEIPMTATPLIGSEIEFWADSSYGDQSEHFTARVRIVDGGVNPDQKTWFVDVISSQWQGDATVNSCAATWESFPPLGDPPHWLSTPLDPSEMSTNTPFAFLAGQLIQQHIVDASGCEADGLLTNGAASACGVESARGVITDWQNQFDTTIWEVAQETTIPAQLLKNMFAQESQFWPGEIINDEFGLGQLTALGADGPLIWNPSFFEQCCPLVLHTDTCALGYLNIEPEYQAMLQGALATMTNANCPDCEQGIDLVHAQSSVDVFAQLIQGNCEQVSY
;
A
#
# COMPACT_ATOMS: atom_id res chain seq x y z
N MET A 1 79.58 -59.53 20.16
CA MET A 1 80.96 -59.85 19.74
C MET A 1 80.91 -60.28 18.27
N LYS A 2 81.54 -59.50 17.39
CA LYS A 2 82.03 -59.84 16.03
C LYS A 2 81.04 -60.39 14.97
N THR A 3 80.60 -59.46 14.11
CA THR A 3 80.57 -59.48 12.62
C THR A 3 80.97 -60.77 11.87
N PHE A 4 80.23 -61.17 10.82
CA PHE A 4 80.63 -61.07 9.38
C PHE A 4 79.63 -61.76 8.40
N VAL A 5 79.39 -61.10 7.23
CA VAL A 5 79.17 -61.68 5.85
C VAL A 5 77.87 -62.44 5.54
N LYS A 6 77.21 -62.40 4.36
CA LYS A 6 77.08 -61.55 3.14
C LYS A 6 76.22 -62.40 2.15
N PHE A 7 75.35 -61.75 1.37
CA PHE A 7 74.84 -62.11 0.02
C PHE A 7 73.81 -63.25 -0.22
N VAL A 8 72.56 -62.81 -0.51
CA VAL A 8 71.80 -62.85 -1.81
C VAL A 8 71.25 -64.18 -2.40
N LEU A 9 70.08 -64.03 -3.06
CA LEU A 9 69.28 -64.88 -3.98
C LEU A 9 68.18 -65.74 -3.32
N LEU A 10 66.99 -65.99 -3.89
CA LEU A 10 66.19 -65.46 -5.01
C LEU A 10 64.86 -66.25 -4.98
N SER A 11 63.78 -65.66 -5.50
CA SER A 11 62.58 -66.27 -6.10
C SER A 11 61.60 -67.07 -5.22
N LEU A 12 60.46 -66.40 -4.95
CA LEU A 12 59.18 -66.95 -4.53
C LEU A 12 58.38 -67.49 -5.74
N ALA A 13 57.64 -68.58 -5.54
CA ALA A 13 56.50 -68.98 -6.36
C ALA A 13 55.35 -69.52 -5.48
N MET A 14 54.17 -68.93 -5.69
CA MET A 14 52.80 -69.46 -5.63
C MET A 14 52.32 -70.34 -4.46
N ALA A 15 51.24 -69.88 -3.79
CA ALA A 15 49.94 -70.56 -3.83
C ALA A 15 48.85 -69.61 -3.28
N GLY A 16 47.74 -69.48 -4.03
CA GLY A 16 46.63 -68.59 -3.70
C GLY A 16 45.55 -69.25 -2.83
N VAL A 17 44.78 -68.39 -2.17
CA VAL A 17 43.38 -68.63 -1.76
C VAL A 17 42.66 -67.30 -1.92
N ILE A 18 41.61 -67.29 -2.74
CA ILE A 18 40.70 -66.16 -2.96
C ILE A 18 39.67 -66.18 -1.84
N LEU A 19 39.60 -65.11 -1.05
CA LEU A 19 38.50 -64.82 -0.13
C LEU A 19 37.82 -63.55 -0.60
N ALA A 20 36.54 -63.68 -0.97
CA ALA A 20 35.69 -62.57 -1.34
C ALA A 20 35.32 -61.75 -0.10
N SER A 21 35.81 -60.52 -0.02
CA SER A 21 35.31 -59.50 0.90
C SER A 21 34.26 -58.66 0.18
N ALA A 22 33.01 -58.75 0.66
CA ALA A 22 31.94 -57.83 0.32
C ALA A 22 32.31 -56.44 0.85
N PHE A 23 32.58 -55.50 -0.06
CA PHE A 23 32.63 -54.08 0.27
C PHE A 23 31.19 -53.61 0.43
N PHE A 24 30.80 -53.28 1.66
CA PHE A 24 29.66 -52.39 1.89
C PHE A 24 30.10 -50.98 1.49
N SER A 25 29.70 -50.54 0.30
CA SER A 25 29.70 -49.11 -0.02
C SER A 25 28.62 -48.46 0.84
N GLN A 26 29.05 -47.70 1.83
CA GLN A 26 28.22 -46.70 2.47
C GLN A 26 28.05 -45.58 1.44
N ASP A 27 26.89 -45.52 0.77
CA ASP A 27 26.47 -44.31 0.09
C ASP A 27 26.30 -43.23 1.16
N GLN A 28 27.33 -42.38 1.30
CA GLN A 28 27.13 -41.06 1.86
C GLN A 28 26.32 -40.28 0.82
N ALA A 29 25.01 -40.19 1.02
CA ALA A 29 24.20 -39.19 0.38
C ALA A 29 24.72 -37.82 0.81
N THR A 30 25.56 -37.20 -0.01
CA THR A 30 25.74 -35.76 -0.02
C THR A 30 24.38 -35.17 -0.39
N ALA A 31 23.72 -34.50 0.56
CA ALA A 31 22.60 -33.63 0.25
C ALA A 31 23.14 -32.56 -0.70
N GLU A 32 22.73 -32.62 -1.96
CA GLU A 32 22.81 -31.46 -2.84
C GLU A 32 21.91 -30.38 -2.23
N GLU A 33 22.49 -29.24 -1.92
CA GLU A 33 21.77 -28.01 -1.60
C GLU A 33 21.07 -27.58 -2.89
N GLY A 34 19.87 -28.13 -3.12
CA GLY A 34 19.03 -27.79 -4.25
C GLY A 34 18.47 -26.39 -4.05
N ASP A 35 18.29 -25.66 -5.16
CA ASP A 35 17.61 -24.37 -5.15
C ASP A 35 16.24 -24.50 -4.41
N PRO A 36 15.85 -23.51 -3.61
CA PRO A 36 14.59 -23.55 -2.89
C PRO A 36 13.42 -23.80 -3.85
N PRO A 37 12.43 -24.61 -3.45
CA PRO A 37 11.31 -24.98 -4.31
C PRO A 37 10.49 -23.74 -4.68
N ILE A 38 10.26 -23.54 -5.98
CA ILE A 38 9.50 -22.39 -6.47
C ILE A 38 8.00 -22.64 -6.25
N ARG A 39 7.32 -21.73 -5.55
CA ARG A 39 5.87 -21.76 -5.25
C ARG A 39 5.02 -21.47 -6.48
N LYS A 40 4.72 -22.50 -7.27
CA LYS A 40 3.90 -22.39 -8.50
C LYS A 40 2.86 -23.51 -8.59
N ALA A 41 1.65 -23.16 -9.02
CA ALA A 41 0.63 -24.13 -9.41
C ALA A 41 0.31 -24.00 -10.91
N GLU A 42 0.17 -25.14 -11.57
CA GLU A 42 -0.34 -25.18 -12.95
C GLU A 42 -1.87 -25.30 -12.92
N LEU A 43 -2.56 -24.26 -13.39
CA LEU A 43 -3.99 -24.28 -13.64
C LEU A 43 -4.23 -24.58 -15.13
N ILE A 44 -5.00 -25.61 -15.42
CA ILE A 44 -5.48 -25.88 -16.78
C ILE A 44 -6.77 -25.10 -16.98
N VAL A 45 -6.70 -24.03 -17.76
CA VAL A 45 -7.87 -23.24 -18.13
C VAL A 45 -8.41 -23.78 -19.46
N THR A 46 -9.66 -24.23 -19.44
CA THR A 46 -10.41 -24.60 -20.63
C THR A 46 -11.11 -23.37 -21.20
N PHE A 47 -10.98 -23.15 -22.51
CA PHE A 47 -11.67 -22.06 -23.21
C PHE A 47 -12.25 -22.58 -24.53
N ASN A 48 -13.22 -21.86 -25.09
CA ASN A 48 -13.70 -22.12 -26.45
C ASN A 48 -12.98 -21.17 -27.39
N GLN A 49 -12.30 -21.72 -28.39
CA GLN A 49 -11.73 -20.96 -29.49
C GLN A 49 -12.73 -20.92 -30.63
N TYR A 50 -13.14 -19.72 -31.01
CA TYR A 50 -14.04 -19.46 -32.12
C TYR A 50 -13.21 -19.14 -33.37
N GLN A 51 -13.36 -19.95 -34.41
CA GLN A 51 -12.70 -19.73 -35.69
C GLN A 51 -13.68 -19.04 -36.64
N TRP A 52 -13.34 -17.82 -37.02
CA TRP A 52 -14.05 -17.04 -38.01
C TRP A 52 -13.29 -17.03 -39.33
N TRP A 53 -14.00 -17.12 -40.44
CA TRP A 53 -13.46 -16.99 -41.78
C TRP A 53 -13.81 -15.61 -42.30
N LEU A 54 -12.78 -14.83 -42.64
CA LEU A 54 -12.96 -13.60 -43.39
C LEU A 54 -13.04 -13.96 -44.87
N THR A 55 -14.24 -13.88 -45.43
CA THR A 55 -14.62 -14.54 -46.70
C THR A 55 -15.10 -13.52 -47.71
N ARG A 56 -14.78 -13.71 -48.99
CA ARG A 56 -15.22 -12.81 -50.07
C ARG A 56 -16.63 -13.15 -50.54
N TRP A 57 -17.48 -12.13 -50.64
CA TRP A 57 -18.84 -12.30 -51.20
C TRP A 57 -18.84 -12.82 -52.65
N ALA A 58 -17.82 -12.46 -53.43
CA ALA A 58 -17.78 -12.78 -54.87
C ALA A 58 -17.67 -14.28 -55.18
N ASN A 59 -17.03 -15.07 -54.29
CA ASN A 59 -16.70 -16.46 -54.56
C ASN A 59 -16.80 -17.39 -53.33
N ASN A 60 -17.15 -16.87 -52.16
CA ASN A 60 -17.19 -17.61 -50.89
C ASN A 60 -15.86 -18.27 -50.51
N GLU A 61 -14.73 -17.75 -50.99
CA GLU A 61 -13.42 -18.25 -50.60
C GLU A 61 -12.91 -17.53 -49.34
N PRO A 62 -12.47 -18.29 -48.30
CA PRO A 62 -11.90 -17.70 -47.10
C PRO A 62 -10.54 -17.07 -47.46
N SER A 63 -10.44 -15.76 -47.23
CA SER A 63 -9.20 -14.99 -47.45
C SER A 63 -8.31 -14.96 -46.21
N CYS A 64 -8.89 -15.09 -45.00
CA CYS A 64 -8.14 -15.17 -43.74
C CYS A 64 -8.94 -15.95 -42.67
N TYR A 65 -8.24 -16.46 -41.67
CA TYR A 65 -8.81 -17.12 -40.51
C TYR A 65 -8.53 -16.30 -39.26
N VAL A 66 -9.58 -15.93 -38.53
CA VAL A 66 -9.49 -15.14 -37.29
C VAL A 66 -9.88 -16.03 -36.12
N PHE A 67 -9.00 -16.14 -35.12
CA PHE A 67 -9.24 -16.94 -33.92
C PHE A 67 -9.46 -16.02 -32.72
N VAL A 68 -10.60 -16.17 -32.05
CA VAL A 68 -10.94 -15.40 -30.84
C VAL A 68 -11.36 -16.33 -29.70
N GLU A 69 -11.12 -15.90 -28.46
CA GLU A 69 -11.45 -16.65 -27.24
C GLU A 69 -12.74 -16.15 -26.56
N HIS A 70 -13.56 -15.36 -27.27
CA HIS A 70 -14.82 -14.82 -26.78
C HIS A 70 -15.99 -15.11 -27.73
N GLU A 71 -17.21 -15.09 -27.19
CA GLU A 71 -18.44 -15.16 -27.98
C GLU A 71 -18.69 -13.85 -28.73
N GLY A 72 -19.29 -13.93 -29.92
CA GLY A 72 -19.60 -12.77 -30.76
C GLY A 72 -18.63 -12.57 -31.91
N MET A 73 -18.86 -11.52 -32.71
CA MET A 73 -18.00 -11.19 -33.85
C MET A 73 -16.63 -10.69 -33.39
N PRO A 74 -15.54 -11.07 -34.08
CA PRO A 74 -14.22 -10.48 -33.86
C PRO A 74 -14.24 -8.96 -33.97
N THR A 75 -13.49 -8.31 -33.08
CA THR A 75 -13.26 -6.87 -33.13
C THR A 75 -12.33 -6.49 -34.28
N PRO A 76 -12.33 -5.22 -34.72
CA PRO A 76 -11.41 -4.79 -35.77
C PRO A 76 -9.93 -5.04 -35.46
N LEU A 77 -9.51 -4.88 -34.20
CA LEU A 77 -8.14 -5.16 -33.78
C LEU A 77 -7.79 -6.65 -33.86
N GLU A 78 -8.73 -7.55 -33.55
CA GLU A 78 -8.51 -8.99 -33.66
C GLU A 78 -8.44 -9.45 -35.12
N VAL A 79 -9.22 -8.84 -36.01
CA VAL A 79 -9.10 -9.05 -37.46
C VAL A 79 -7.73 -8.59 -37.95
N LEU A 80 -7.29 -7.38 -37.57
CA LEU A 80 -5.97 -6.86 -37.92
C LEU A 80 -4.82 -7.70 -37.34
N ALA A 81 -4.99 -8.29 -36.15
CA ALA A 81 -3.96 -9.12 -35.52
C ALA A 81 -3.79 -10.49 -36.20
N ASN A 82 -4.86 -11.03 -36.80
CA ASN A 82 -4.85 -12.34 -37.45
C ASN A 82 -4.67 -12.28 -38.98
N CYS A 83 -5.05 -11.16 -39.60
CA CYS A 83 -5.01 -10.94 -41.04
C CYS A 83 -3.98 -9.87 -41.42
N ASP A 84 -3.62 -9.77 -42.70
CA ASP A 84 -2.77 -8.67 -43.17
C ASP A 84 -3.52 -7.32 -43.21
N GLU A 85 -2.75 -6.23 -43.22
CA GLU A 85 -3.27 -4.85 -43.18
C GLU A 85 -4.12 -4.51 -44.41
N GLU A 86 -3.77 -5.02 -45.59
CA GLU A 86 -4.51 -4.79 -46.84
C GLU A 86 -5.92 -5.41 -46.78
N LEU A 87 -6.03 -6.64 -46.28
CA LEU A 87 -7.29 -7.34 -46.11
C LEU A 87 -8.15 -6.73 -44.99
N TYR A 88 -7.50 -6.23 -43.93
CA TYR A 88 -8.18 -5.47 -42.88
C TYR A 88 -8.80 -4.18 -43.44
N GLU A 89 -8.03 -3.38 -44.19
CA GLU A 89 -8.52 -2.16 -44.82
C GLU A 89 -9.68 -2.44 -45.79
N GLU A 90 -9.59 -3.53 -46.58
CA GLU A 90 -10.66 -3.97 -47.47
C GLU A 90 -11.93 -4.35 -46.71
N TRP A 91 -11.79 -5.06 -45.58
CA TRP A 91 -12.94 -5.45 -44.75
C TRP A 91 -13.59 -4.25 -44.07
N VAL A 92 -12.81 -3.31 -43.52
CA VAL A 92 -13.33 -2.06 -42.93
C VAL A 92 -14.04 -1.21 -43.99
N ALA A 93 -13.54 -1.19 -45.22
CA ALA A 93 -14.15 -0.49 -46.34
C ALA A 93 -15.37 -1.22 -46.95
N THR A 94 -15.66 -2.45 -46.51
CA THR A 94 -16.78 -3.23 -47.04
C THR A 94 -18.13 -2.60 -46.63
N PRO A 95 -18.99 -2.21 -47.59
CA PRO A 95 -20.29 -1.65 -47.27
C PRO A 95 -21.20 -2.73 -46.67
N ALA A 96 -22.18 -2.29 -45.88
CA ALA A 96 -23.21 -3.20 -45.38
C ALA A 96 -23.90 -3.94 -46.54
N CYS A 97 -24.23 -5.22 -46.33
CA CYS A 97 -24.96 -6.07 -47.25
C CYS A 97 -26.35 -6.38 -46.66
N PRO A 98 -27.37 -5.51 -46.86
CA PRO A 98 -28.71 -5.74 -46.31
C PRO A 98 -29.34 -7.09 -46.69
N PRO A 99 -29.18 -7.62 -47.92
CA PRO A 99 -29.73 -8.92 -48.27
C PRO A 99 -29.21 -10.08 -47.42
N ALA A 100 -28.00 -9.97 -46.85
CA ALA A 100 -27.45 -11.02 -45.97
C ALA A 100 -28.12 -11.10 -44.59
N LEU A 101 -29.02 -10.17 -44.26
CA LEU A 101 -29.78 -10.17 -43.01
C LEU A 101 -31.07 -11.00 -43.11
N ASP A 102 -31.51 -11.34 -44.32
CA ASP A 102 -32.71 -12.15 -44.58
C ASP A 102 -32.31 -13.60 -44.90
N GLU A 103 -33.00 -14.60 -44.33
CA GLU A 103 -32.69 -16.03 -44.53
C GLU A 103 -32.71 -16.47 -46.01
N ASP A 104 -33.51 -15.81 -46.85
CA ASP A 104 -33.66 -16.09 -48.29
C ASP A 104 -33.12 -14.94 -49.18
N GLY A 105 -32.34 -14.02 -48.62
CA GLY A 105 -31.83 -12.85 -49.35
C GLY A 105 -30.76 -13.21 -50.39
N ASP A 106 -30.85 -12.61 -51.57
CA ASP A 106 -29.86 -12.80 -52.63
C ASP A 106 -28.59 -11.98 -52.34
N THR A 107 -27.52 -12.67 -51.95
CA THR A 107 -26.23 -12.06 -51.62
C THR A 107 -25.30 -11.90 -52.83
N SER A 108 -25.74 -12.28 -54.04
CA SER A 108 -24.91 -12.20 -55.26
C SER A 108 -24.50 -10.77 -55.64
N THR A 109 -25.23 -9.76 -55.15
CA THR A 109 -24.91 -8.35 -55.37
C THR A 109 -24.01 -7.74 -54.29
N CYS A 110 -23.68 -8.50 -53.24
CA CYS A 110 -22.84 -8.00 -52.15
C CYS A 110 -21.37 -8.01 -52.55
N GLN A 111 -20.65 -6.99 -52.09
CA GLN A 111 -19.25 -6.74 -52.44
C GLN A 111 -18.41 -6.70 -51.18
N GLY A 112 -17.11 -6.97 -51.31
CA GLY A 112 -16.17 -6.99 -50.18
C GLY A 112 -16.19 -8.31 -49.41
N LEU A 113 -16.00 -8.21 -48.10
CA LEU A 113 -15.75 -9.34 -47.20
C LEU A 113 -16.84 -9.49 -46.14
N TYR A 114 -17.06 -10.71 -45.66
CA TYR A 114 -17.92 -11.01 -44.52
C TYR A 114 -17.26 -12.00 -43.57
N LEU A 115 -17.69 -11.97 -42.31
CA LEU A 115 -17.24 -12.89 -41.28
C LEU A 115 -18.21 -14.07 -41.20
N PHE A 116 -17.68 -15.27 -41.35
CA PHE A 116 -18.42 -16.52 -41.20
C PHE A 116 -17.87 -17.32 -40.02
N LEU A 117 -18.71 -17.60 -39.01
CA LEU A 117 -18.32 -18.47 -37.91
C LEU A 117 -18.24 -19.91 -38.42
N ALA A 118 -17.03 -20.44 -38.52
CA ALA A 118 -16.80 -21.71 -39.17
C ALA A 118 -16.68 -22.87 -38.19
N ASP A 119 -16.09 -22.63 -37.00
CA ASP A 119 -15.86 -23.68 -36.02
C ASP A 119 -15.76 -23.12 -34.59
N ILE A 120 -16.05 -23.98 -33.62
CA ILE A 120 -15.86 -23.71 -32.19
C ILE A 120 -15.18 -24.94 -31.59
N ARG A 121 -13.96 -24.76 -31.08
CA ARG A 121 -13.18 -25.87 -30.51
C ARG A 121 -12.81 -25.62 -29.06
N PRO A 122 -12.94 -26.63 -28.18
CA PRO A 122 -12.40 -26.52 -26.83
C PRO A 122 -10.86 -26.53 -26.89
N GLY A 123 -10.26 -25.47 -26.34
CA GLY A 123 -8.84 -25.35 -26.10
C GLY A 123 -8.51 -25.53 -24.61
N GLN A 124 -7.26 -25.90 -24.34
CA GLN A 124 -6.71 -25.89 -23.00
C GLN A 124 -5.39 -25.15 -23.03
N ARG A 125 -5.19 -24.23 -22.09
CA ARG A 125 -3.87 -23.64 -21.84
C ARG A 125 -3.49 -23.81 -20.39
N LYS A 126 -2.19 -24.00 -20.17
CA LYS A 126 -1.61 -24.00 -18.84
C LYS A 126 -1.33 -22.57 -18.42
N VAL A 127 -1.95 -22.14 -17.33
CA VAL A 127 -1.63 -20.89 -16.65
C VAL A 127 -0.85 -21.27 -15.40
N VAL A 128 0.33 -20.68 -15.25
CA VAL A 128 1.14 -20.86 -14.04
C VAL A 128 0.78 -19.70 -13.12
N ILE A 129 0.32 -20.03 -11.90
CA ILE A 129 0.05 -19.04 -10.86
C ILE A 129 1.13 -19.15 -9.79
N ASP A 130 1.62 -18.00 -9.33
CA ASP A 130 2.50 -17.93 -8.17
C ASP A 130 1.65 -18.10 -6.90
N LEU A 131 2.09 -18.98 -6.01
CA LEU A 131 1.43 -19.24 -4.75
C LEU A 131 2.02 -18.32 -3.66
N PRO A 132 1.19 -17.83 -2.71
CA PRO A 132 1.67 -16.94 -1.64
C PRO A 132 2.69 -17.65 -0.76
N VAL A 133 3.71 -16.93 -0.30
CA VAL A 133 4.75 -17.38 0.65
C VAL A 133 4.23 -17.31 2.09
N PRO A 134 4.84 -18.01 3.07
CA PRO A 134 4.40 -17.90 4.47
C PRO A 134 4.69 -16.49 5.00
N ASN A 135 3.90 -16.03 5.96
CA ASN A 135 4.08 -14.72 6.58
C ASN A 135 4.28 -14.83 8.10
N ILE A 136 4.83 -13.81 8.74
CA ILE A 136 5.14 -13.81 10.18
C ILE A 136 4.85 -12.45 10.82
N TRP A 137 4.01 -12.46 11.84
CA TRP A 137 3.52 -11.28 12.55
C TRP A 137 4.16 -11.12 13.92
N LEU A 138 4.32 -9.88 14.38
CA LEU A 138 4.93 -9.50 15.64
C LEU A 138 3.92 -8.86 16.59
N THR A 139 3.84 -9.38 17.81
CA THR A 139 3.00 -8.84 18.91
C THR A 139 3.78 -8.85 20.23
N LEU A 140 3.20 -8.27 21.28
CA LEU A 140 3.71 -8.35 22.64
C LEU A 140 2.85 -9.27 23.50
N ASN A 141 3.49 -9.98 24.42
CA ASN A 141 2.84 -10.69 25.52
C ASN A 141 3.28 -10.10 26.86
N GLY A 142 2.34 -10.01 27.80
CA GLY A 142 2.58 -9.38 29.11
C GLY A 142 2.47 -7.85 29.11
N CYS A 143 2.18 -7.22 27.97
CA CYS A 143 1.86 -5.81 27.89
C CYS A 143 0.99 -5.49 26.66
N VAL A 144 0.05 -4.56 26.84
CA VAL A 144 -0.65 -3.89 25.75
C VAL A 144 -0.33 -2.39 25.90
N PRO A 145 0.77 -1.91 25.29
CA PRO A 145 1.10 -0.49 25.36
C PRO A 145 -0.03 0.32 24.71
N THR A 146 -0.45 1.38 25.38
CA THR A 146 -1.46 2.31 24.84
C THR A 146 -0.76 3.62 24.47
N PRO A 147 -0.91 4.10 23.23
CA PRO A 147 -0.44 5.43 22.88
C PRO A 147 -1.11 6.52 23.73
N PRO A 148 -0.41 7.63 24.01
CA PRO A 148 0.96 7.92 23.59
C PRO A 148 2.05 7.43 24.56
N GLN A 149 1.69 6.91 25.74
CA GLN A 149 2.66 6.57 26.79
C GLN A 149 3.48 5.32 26.44
N ASN A 150 2.87 4.34 25.77
CA ASN A 150 3.49 3.05 25.46
C ASN A 150 4.15 2.37 26.69
N GLU A 151 3.53 2.53 27.85
CA GLU A 151 4.07 2.04 29.12
C GLU A 151 3.55 0.64 29.48
N CYS A 152 4.46 -0.16 30.05
CA CYS A 152 4.20 -1.51 30.54
C CYS A 152 4.57 -1.62 32.02
N SER A 153 3.80 -2.36 32.81
CA SER A 153 4.12 -2.63 34.23
C SER A 153 5.27 -3.62 34.41
N GLU A 154 5.52 -4.46 33.41
CA GLU A 154 6.56 -5.48 33.39
C GLU A 154 7.24 -5.49 32.02
N ILE A 155 8.45 -6.05 31.95
CA ILE A 155 9.13 -6.24 30.66
C ILE A 155 8.37 -7.31 29.87
N PRO A 156 7.85 -7.00 28.67
CA PRO A 156 7.08 -7.97 27.89
C PRO A 156 7.97 -8.98 27.16
N SER A 157 7.34 -10.04 26.66
CA SER A 157 7.94 -10.93 25.65
C SER A 157 7.51 -10.48 24.27
N LEU A 158 8.40 -10.63 23.28
CA LEU A 158 8.01 -10.55 21.87
C LEU A 158 7.42 -11.88 21.44
N VAL A 159 6.31 -11.83 20.73
CA VAL A 159 5.62 -12.99 20.18
C VAL A 159 5.62 -12.88 18.67
N PHE A 160 6.27 -13.84 18.04
CA PHE A 160 6.29 -14.02 16.60
C PHE A 160 5.30 -15.12 16.23
N GLN A 161 4.34 -14.80 15.37
CA GLN A 161 3.29 -15.71 14.94
C GLN A 161 3.34 -15.86 13.43
N ALA A 162 3.82 -17.01 12.97
CA ALA A 162 3.89 -17.36 11.56
C ALA A 162 2.60 -18.04 11.09
N GLU A 163 2.25 -17.80 9.83
CA GLU A 163 1.07 -18.30 9.16
C GLU A 163 1.43 -18.83 7.77
N GLU A 164 0.99 -20.05 7.48
CA GLU A 164 1.13 -20.67 6.17
C GLU A 164 -0.19 -20.51 5.40
N PRO A 165 -0.22 -19.74 4.30
CA PRO A 165 -1.44 -19.51 3.53
C PRO A 165 -1.93 -20.75 2.76
N LEU A 166 -1.05 -21.73 2.47
CA LEU A 166 -1.43 -22.92 1.73
C LEU A 166 -2.11 -23.97 2.63
N PRO A 167 -3.29 -24.49 2.26
CA PRO A 167 -4.11 -25.33 3.13
C PRO A 167 -3.51 -26.70 3.46
N ASN A 168 -2.54 -27.17 2.67
CA ASN A 168 -1.89 -28.47 2.83
C ASN A 168 -0.46 -28.35 3.40
N GLU A 169 0.00 -27.13 3.65
CA GLU A 169 1.33 -26.86 4.19
C GLU A 169 1.21 -26.29 5.60
N VAL A 170 2.30 -26.36 6.35
CA VAL A 170 2.39 -25.86 7.72
C VAL A 170 3.74 -25.18 7.95
N ILE A 171 3.77 -24.23 8.90
CA ILE A 171 5.03 -23.68 9.38
C ILE A 171 5.80 -24.74 10.17
N THR A 172 7.05 -24.98 9.80
CA THR A 172 7.94 -25.97 10.44
C THR A 172 8.86 -25.34 11.47
N ALA A 173 9.29 -24.09 11.26
CA ALA A 173 10.13 -23.38 12.20
C ALA A 173 9.91 -21.86 12.10
N VAL A 174 10.22 -21.16 13.19
CA VAL A 174 10.34 -19.71 13.27
C VAL A 174 11.73 -19.40 13.80
N HIS A 175 12.42 -18.51 13.10
CA HIS A 175 13.77 -18.09 13.42
C HIS A 175 13.75 -16.63 13.81
N VAL A 176 14.41 -16.31 14.92
CA VAL A 176 14.56 -14.93 15.38
C VAL A 176 16.00 -14.69 15.76
N LYS A 177 16.57 -13.63 15.21
CA LYS A 177 17.93 -13.17 15.50
C LYS A 177 17.86 -11.84 16.23
N LEU A 178 18.23 -11.87 17.51
CA LEU A 178 18.21 -10.73 18.41
C LEU A 178 19.64 -10.50 18.93
N GLU A 179 20.21 -9.31 18.64
CA GLU A 179 21.57 -8.94 19.08
C GLU A 179 22.67 -9.98 18.75
N GLY A 180 22.50 -10.70 17.64
CA GLY A 180 23.42 -11.75 17.19
C GLY A 180 23.20 -13.13 17.81
N ALA A 181 22.28 -13.28 18.76
CA ALA A 181 21.79 -14.57 19.24
C ALA A 181 20.63 -15.04 18.35
N ILE A 182 20.64 -16.32 17.98
CA ILE A 182 19.58 -16.94 17.18
C ILE A 182 18.72 -17.82 18.11
N TYR A 183 17.41 -17.66 17.97
CA TYR A 183 16.37 -18.41 18.65
C TYR A 183 15.57 -19.19 17.59
N ASP A 184 15.66 -20.51 17.66
CA ASP A 184 14.95 -21.42 16.75
C ASP A 184 13.76 -22.07 17.47
N CYS A 185 12.56 -21.76 17.01
CA CYS A 185 11.31 -22.30 17.51
C CYS A 185 10.72 -23.28 16.50
N TRP A 186 10.63 -24.57 16.85
CA TRP A 186 10.05 -25.63 15.99
C TRP A 186 8.51 -25.65 16.00
N THR A 187 7.91 -24.48 16.13
CA THR A 187 6.47 -24.24 16.23
C THR A 187 6.13 -22.94 15.50
N PRO A 188 4.89 -22.78 14.98
CA PRO A 188 4.48 -21.54 14.29
C PRO A 188 4.48 -20.30 15.18
N ARG A 189 4.56 -20.48 16.51
CA ARG A 189 4.62 -19.42 17.50
C ARG A 189 5.96 -19.47 18.20
N CYS A 190 6.67 -18.35 18.26
CA CYS A 190 7.92 -18.19 19.00
C CYS A 190 7.77 -17.04 19.99
N GLU A 191 8.02 -17.29 21.27
CA GLU A 191 7.96 -16.27 22.32
C GLU A 191 9.34 -16.07 22.92
N ILE A 192 9.83 -14.83 22.88
CA ILE A 192 11.16 -14.45 23.33
C ILE A 192 11.03 -13.42 24.44
N PRO A 193 11.41 -13.77 25.69
CA PRO A 193 11.38 -12.81 26.79
C PRO A 193 12.43 -11.74 26.56
N MET A 194 12.02 -10.48 26.64
CA MET A 194 12.93 -9.37 26.42
C MET A 194 13.68 -8.97 27.69
N THR A 195 14.76 -8.22 27.47
CA THR A 195 15.46 -7.47 28.52
C THR A 195 15.47 -5.99 28.17
N ALA A 196 15.84 -5.15 29.13
CA ALA A 196 16.06 -3.73 28.87
C ALA A 196 17.07 -3.54 27.72
N THR A 197 16.76 -2.67 26.78
CA THR A 197 17.58 -2.34 25.61
C THR A 197 18.30 -1.00 25.79
N PRO A 198 19.26 -0.66 24.92
CA PRO A 198 19.75 0.71 24.80
C PRO A 198 18.65 1.70 24.38
N LEU A 199 18.90 3.01 24.55
CA LEU A 199 17.98 4.09 24.13
C LEU A 199 17.71 4.13 22.62
N ILE A 200 18.63 3.61 21.80
CA ILE A 200 18.47 3.51 20.35
C ILE A 200 17.68 2.25 19.93
N GLY A 201 17.28 1.44 20.92
CA GLY A 201 16.66 0.13 20.77
C GLY A 201 17.64 -0.96 20.32
N SER A 202 17.09 -2.14 20.09
CA SER A 202 17.77 -3.32 19.58
C SER A 202 17.09 -3.76 18.29
N GLU A 203 17.91 -4.17 17.31
CA GLU A 203 17.45 -4.68 16.02
C GLU A 203 17.19 -6.19 16.12
N ILE A 204 16.13 -6.62 15.44
CA ILE A 204 15.66 -8.00 15.40
C ILE A 204 15.40 -8.36 13.95
N GLU A 205 15.89 -9.50 13.51
CA GLU A 205 15.60 -10.10 12.21
C GLU A 205 14.81 -11.40 12.46
N PHE A 206 13.75 -11.65 11.70
CA PHE A 206 12.90 -12.84 11.88
C PHE A 206 12.28 -13.32 10.57
N TRP A 207 12.12 -14.64 10.47
CA TRP A 207 11.52 -15.33 9.32
C TRP A 207 10.95 -16.69 9.74
N ALA A 208 10.18 -17.33 8.86
CA ALA A 208 9.57 -18.63 9.10
C ALA A 208 9.86 -19.62 7.96
N ASP A 209 10.03 -20.89 8.32
CA ASP A 209 10.19 -22.00 7.39
C ASP A 209 8.84 -22.73 7.19
N SER A 210 8.56 -23.15 5.96
CA SER A 210 7.38 -23.93 5.61
C SER A 210 7.69 -25.38 5.27
N SER A 211 6.73 -26.28 5.49
CA SER A 211 6.77 -27.66 5.02
C SER A 211 6.82 -27.79 3.49
N TYR A 212 6.47 -26.72 2.77
CA TYR A 212 6.66 -26.63 1.32
C TYR A 212 8.15 -26.70 0.93
N GLY A 213 9.05 -26.37 1.85
CA GLY A 213 10.50 -26.40 1.67
C GLY A 213 11.12 -25.03 1.37
N ASP A 214 10.37 -23.94 1.55
CA ASP A 214 10.81 -22.57 1.40
C ASP A 214 10.61 -21.74 2.69
N GLN A 215 10.90 -20.44 2.61
CA GLN A 215 10.91 -19.52 3.75
C GLN A 215 10.08 -18.27 3.45
N SER A 216 9.61 -17.60 4.51
CA SER A 216 9.07 -16.25 4.40
C SER A 216 10.16 -15.26 3.97
N GLU A 217 9.74 -14.04 3.64
CA GLU A 217 10.68 -12.92 3.63
C GLU A 217 11.34 -12.77 5.01
N HIS A 218 12.55 -12.23 5.02
CA HIS A 218 13.23 -11.83 6.23
C HIS A 218 12.75 -10.44 6.62
N PHE A 219 12.03 -10.35 7.73
CA PHE A 219 11.54 -9.09 8.25
C PHE A 219 12.47 -8.58 9.35
N THR A 220 12.50 -7.26 9.50
CA THR A 220 13.21 -6.58 10.57
C THR A 220 12.23 -5.87 11.50
N ALA A 221 12.65 -5.76 12.76
CA ALA A 221 12.00 -4.94 13.76
C ALA A 221 13.04 -4.22 14.59
N ARG A 222 12.71 -3.01 15.03
CA ARG A 222 13.45 -2.31 16.07
C ARG A 222 12.59 -2.24 17.32
N VAL A 223 13.15 -2.69 18.44
CA VAL A 223 12.44 -2.71 19.72
C VAL A 223 13.23 -1.94 20.76
N ARG A 224 12.57 -1.01 21.46
CA ARG A 224 13.16 -0.25 22.57
C ARG A 224 12.39 -0.52 23.84
N ILE A 225 13.09 -1.01 24.87
CA ILE A 225 12.56 -1.29 26.20
C ILE A 225 13.45 -0.59 27.22
N VAL A 226 12.94 0.48 27.83
CA VAL A 226 13.72 1.27 28.80
C VAL A 226 12.93 1.54 30.07
N ASP A 227 13.65 1.60 31.20
CA ASP A 227 13.04 1.91 32.50
C ASP A 227 12.52 3.35 32.49
N GLY A 228 11.23 3.51 32.80
CA GLY A 228 10.57 4.81 32.79
C GLY A 228 11.00 5.71 33.93
N GLY A 229 11.54 5.16 35.02
CA GLY A 229 12.24 5.92 36.07
C GLY A 229 11.42 6.99 36.81
N VAL A 230 10.11 7.08 36.60
CA VAL A 230 9.28 8.18 37.12
C VAL A 230 8.78 7.91 38.56
N ASN A 231 8.73 6.64 39.00
CA ASN A 231 8.25 6.27 40.34
C ASN A 231 9.06 5.12 40.98
N PRO A 232 9.69 5.30 42.16
CA PRO A 232 10.39 4.23 42.88
C PRO A 232 9.47 3.07 43.31
N ASP A 233 8.18 3.35 43.51
CA ASP A 233 7.19 2.38 44.03
C ASP A 233 6.43 1.63 42.92
N GLN A 234 6.54 2.07 41.66
CA GLN A 234 5.96 1.43 40.48
C GLN A 234 6.94 1.52 39.31
N LYS A 235 7.62 0.42 39.01
CA LYS A 235 8.46 0.34 37.82
C LYS A 235 7.56 0.30 36.58
N THR A 236 7.68 1.31 35.74
CA THR A 236 7.09 1.35 34.41
C THR A 236 8.19 1.18 33.36
N TRP A 237 7.86 0.54 32.25
CA TRP A 237 8.77 0.28 31.13
C TRP A 237 8.19 0.92 29.89
N PHE A 238 8.95 1.80 29.23
CA PHE A 238 8.59 2.29 27.91
C PHE A 238 8.93 1.22 26.88
N VAL A 239 7.94 0.82 26.07
CA VAL A 239 8.10 -0.23 25.06
C VAL A 239 7.66 0.30 23.70
N ASP A 240 8.62 0.51 22.81
CA ASP A 240 8.36 0.91 21.43
C ASP A 240 8.76 -0.20 20.47
N VAL A 241 7.91 -0.47 19.47
CA VAL A 241 8.15 -1.47 18.43
C VAL A 241 7.93 -0.81 17.07
N ILE A 242 8.95 -0.87 16.21
CA ILE A 242 8.87 -0.44 14.81
C ILE A 242 9.07 -1.66 13.93
N SER A 243 8.05 -2.07 13.19
CA SER A 243 8.11 -3.15 12.19
C SER A 243 6.90 -3.08 11.26
N SER A 244 7.08 -3.47 9.99
CA SER A 244 5.97 -3.68 9.05
C SER A 244 5.06 -4.85 9.43
N GLN A 245 5.55 -5.77 10.27
CA GLN A 245 4.81 -6.94 10.74
C GLN A 245 4.17 -6.74 12.13
N TRP A 246 4.20 -5.52 12.67
CA TRP A 246 3.66 -5.21 13.99
C TRP A 246 2.13 -5.21 13.99
N GLN A 247 1.51 -5.92 14.94
CA GLN A 247 0.05 -6.05 15.09
C GLN A 247 -0.48 -5.53 16.43
N GLY A 248 0.27 -4.70 17.17
CA GLY A 248 -0.20 -4.13 18.43
C GLY A 248 -0.84 -2.75 18.28
N ASP A 249 -1.70 -2.39 19.23
CA ASP A 249 -2.47 -1.13 19.26
C ASP A 249 -1.59 0.14 19.36
N ALA A 250 -0.33 -0.01 19.79
CA ALA A 250 0.65 1.06 19.79
C ALA A 250 1.40 1.13 18.47
N THR A 251 0.84 1.81 17.48
CA THR A 251 1.63 2.22 16.31
C THR A 251 2.55 3.36 16.71
N VAL A 252 3.85 3.19 16.49
CA VAL A 252 4.78 4.33 16.50
C VAL A 252 4.28 5.34 15.46
N ASN A 253 4.19 6.63 15.85
CA ASN A 253 3.75 7.72 14.99
C ASN A 253 4.33 7.58 13.57
N SER A 254 3.51 7.85 12.55
CA SER A 254 3.78 7.49 11.15
C SER A 254 5.21 7.83 10.66
N CYS A 255 5.67 9.04 10.98
CA CYS A 255 6.99 9.53 10.58
C CYS A 255 8.12 8.87 11.37
N ALA A 256 7.91 8.56 12.65
CA ALA A 256 8.88 7.86 13.48
C ALA A 256 9.04 6.40 13.01
N ALA A 257 7.94 5.75 12.60
CA ALA A 257 8.01 4.44 11.96
C ALA A 257 8.75 4.51 10.61
N THR A 258 8.41 5.51 9.79
CA THR A 258 9.03 5.75 8.48
C THR A 258 10.54 5.99 8.57
N TRP A 259 10.99 6.81 9.54
CA TRP A 259 12.42 7.10 9.75
C TRP A 259 13.14 6.05 10.59
N GLU A 260 12.45 4.98 10.97
CA GLU A 260 12.92 3.96 11.91
C GLU A 260 13.49 4.58 13.19
N SER A 261 12.93 5.69 13.66
CA SER A 261 13.49 6.48 14.74
C SER A 261 12.54 6.48 15.91
N PHE A 262 13.01 6.04 17.06
CA PHE A 262 12.18 6.06 18.24
C PHE A 262 11.91 7.50 18.72
N PRO A 263 10.67 7.82 19.13
CA PRO A 263 10.36 9.13 19.70
C PRO A 263 11.15 9.37 21.00
N PRO A 264 11.24 10.61 21.50
CA PRO A 264 11.71 10.86 22.86
C PRO A 264 10.91 10.05 23.90
N LEU A 265 11.52 9.77 25.05
CA LEU A 265 10.82 9.07 26.14
C LEU A 265 9.78 9.97 26.81
N GLY A 266 8.68 9.37 27.23
CA GLY A 266 7.55 10.05 27.85
C GLY A 266 6.54 10.56 26.82
N ASP A 267 5.59 11.36 27.29
CA ASP A 267 4.54 11.90 26.44
C ASP A 267 5.14 12.80 25.34
N PRO A 268 4.71 12.64 24.07
CA PRO A 268 5.00 13.61 23.05
C PRO A 268 4.47 14.98 23.50
N PRO A 269 5.10 16.08 23.07
CA PRO A 269 4.53 17.39 23.33
C PRO A 269 3.12 17.45 22.75
N HIS A 270 2.21 18.17 23.42
CA HIS A 270 0.77 18.21 23.05
C HIS A 270 0.49 18.43 21.56
N TRP A 271 1.32 19.20 20.86
CA TRP A 271 1.14 19.44 19.42
C TRP A 271 1.42 18.22 18.52
N LEU A 272 2.04 17.16 19.04
CA LEU A 272 2.30 15.86 18.42
C LEU A 272 1.49 14.72 19.06
N SER A 273 0.46 15.03 19.86
CA SER A 273 -0.40 14.01 20.47
C SER A 273 -1.73 13.86 19.74
N THR A 274 -2.31 12.67 19.85
CA THR A 274 -3.73 12.40 19.58
C THR A 274 -4.40 12.07 20.92
N PRO A 275 -5.43 12.82 21.35
CA PRO A 275 -6.13 12.49 22.60
C PRO A 275 -6.98 11.22 22.44
N LEU A 276 -7.38 10.63 23.55
CA LEU A 276 -8.21 9.43 23.56
C LEU A 276 -9.65 9.68 23.12
N ASP A 277 -10.14 10.91 23.32
CA ASP A 277 -11.49 11.34 22.96
C ASP A 277 -11.41 12.61 22.09
N PRO A 278 -12.13 12.67 20.96
CA PRO A 278 -12.11 13.85 20.08
C PRO A 278 -12.58 15.13 20.77
N SER A 279 -13.43 15.04 21.81
CA SER A 279 -13.89 16.22 22.56
C SER A 279 -12.75 16.93 23.31
N GLU A 280 -11.66 16.23 23.61
CA GLU A 280 -10.46 16.83 24.23
C GLU A 280 -9.67 17.70 23.24
N MET A 281 -9.95 17.60 21.93
CA MET A 281 -9.33 18.47 20.92
C MET A 281 -9.96 19.86 20.88
N SER A 282 -11.13 20.07 21.49
CA SER A 282 -11.91 21.30 21.36
C SER A 282 -11.14 22.55 21.78
N THR A 283 -11.13 23.57 20.93
CA THR A 283 -10.50 24.88 21.15
C THR A 283 -11.50 26.02 21.07
N ASN A 284 -11.18 27.18 21.64
CA ASN A 284 -12.04 28.38 21.62
C ASN A 284 -11.32 29.63 21.09
N THR A 285 -10.36 29.41 20.19
CA THR A 285 -9.47 30.45 19.68
C THR A 285 -10.27 31.50 18.91
N PRO A 286 -10.12 32.81 19.23
CA PRO A 286 -10.78 33.91 18.51
C PRO A 286 -10.15 34.17 17.14
N PHE A 287 -10.42 33.30 16.18
CA PHE A 287 -9.91 33.43 14.83
C PHE A 287 -10.53 34.63 14.11
N ALA A 288 -9.77 35.72 13.98
CA ALA A 288 -10.24 36.97 13.38
C ALA A 288 -10.49 36.85 11.87
N PHE A 289 -9.73 36.01 11.17
CA PHE A 289 -9.96 35.77 9.75
C PHE A 289 -11.25 34.96 9.55
N LEU A 290 -11.42 33.86 10.28
CA LEU A 290 -12.64 33.06 10.24
C LEU A 290 -13.87 33.90 10.58
N ALA A 291 -13.80 34.70 11.65
CA ALA A 291 -14.86 35.64 12.01
C ALA A 291 -15.23 36.57 10.84
N GLY A 292 -14.22 37.09 10.12
CA GLY A 292 -14.42 37.93 8.95
C GLY A 292 -15.13 37.19 7.82
N GLN A 293 -14.77 35.93 7.55
CA GLN A 293 -15.45 35.10 6.55
C GLN A 293 -16.90 34.82 6.93
N LEU A 294 -17.16 34.43 8.19
CA LEU A 294 -18.50 34.16 8.69
C LEU A 294 -19.43 35.40 8.59
N ILE A 295 -18.91 36.60 8.84
CA ILE A 295 -19.67 37.85 8.70
C ILE A 295 -19.92 38.17 7.21
N GLN A 296 -18.90 38.04 6.36
CA GLN A 296 -19.02 38.32 4.92
C GLN A 296 -20.00 37.38 4.21
N GLN A 297 -20.08 36.12 4.64
CA GLN A 297 -21.06 35.15 4.15
C GLN A 297 -22.43 35.26 4.84
N HIS A 298 -22.63 36.28 5.67
CA HIS A 298 -23.88 36.52 6.41
C HIS A 298 -24.31 35.39 7.35
N ILE A 299 -23.37 34.54 7.77
CA ILE A 299 -23.58 33.49 8.77
C ILE A 299 -23.69 34.13 10.17
N VAL A 300 -22.96 35.22 10.39
CA VAL A 300 -23.03 36.05 11.60
C VAL A 300 -23.45 37.47 11.25
N ASP A 301 -24.44 38.00 11.96
CA ASP A 301 -24.81 39.43 11.90
C ASP A 301 -23.98 40.24 12.91
N ALA A 302 -23.09 41.09 12.39
CA ALA A 302 -22.27 42.02 13.17
C ALA A 302 -22.60 43.49 12.88
N SER A 303 -23.81 43.79 12.38
CA SER A 303 -24.26 45.16 12.05
C SER A 303 -24.30 46.12 13.25
N GLY A 304 -24.26 45.59 14.48
CA GLY A 304 -24.12 46.36 15.70
C GLY A 304 -22.71 46.94 15.93
N CYS A 305 -21.72 46.48 15.17
CA CYS A 305 -20.33 46.94 15.24
C CYS A 305 -20.05 48.04 14.20
N GLU A 306 -19.02 48.84 14.45
CA GLU A 306 -18.52 49.77 13.43
C GLU A 306 -18.07 49.01 12.17
N ALA A 307 -18.42 49.53 10.99
CA ALA A 307 -18.15 48.90 9.69
C ALA A 307 -18.62 47.43 9.61
N ASP A 308 -19.80 47.14 10.19
CA ASP A 308 -20.38 45.79 10.28
C ASP A 308 -19.42 44.76 10.92
N GLY A 309 -18.51 45.24 11.76
CA GLY A 309 -17.54 44.41 12.46
C GLY A 309 -16.32 44.02 11.63
N LEU A 310 -16.15 44.52 10.40
CA LEU A 310 -15.05 44.16 9.49
C LEU A 310 -13.96 45.23 9.43
N LEU A 311 -12.72 44.78 9.22
CA LEU A 311 -11.57 45.60 8.88
C LEU A 311 -11.41 45.71 7.36
N THR A 312 -10.57 46.64 6.91
CA THR A 312 -10.35 46.90 5.47
C THR A 312 -9.73 45.73 4.71
N ASN A 313 -9.12 44.77 5.40
CA ASN A 313 -8.53 43.56 4.82
C ASN A 313 -9.49 42.35 4.85
N GLY A 314 -10.77 42.55 5.22
CA GLY A 314 -11.77 41.48 5.30
C GLY A 314 -11.75 40.66 6.60
N ALA A 315 -10.72 40.79 7.45
CA ALA A 315 -10.73 40.18 8.78
C ALA A 315 -11.71 40.92 9.71
N ALA A 316 -12.19 40.24 10.76
CA ALA A 316 -13.06 40.89 11.73
C ALA A 316 -12.27 41.81 12.69
N SER A 317 -12.89 42.93 13.04
CA SER A 317 -12.50 43.76 14.17
C SER A 317 -12.74 43.03 15.50
N ALA A 318 -12.24 43.57 16.62
CA ALA A 318 -12.50 43.00 17.95
C ALA A 318 -14.00 42.86 18.27
N CYS A 319 -14.82 43.83 17.83
CA CYS A 319 -16.28 43.76 17.99
C CYS A 319 -16.90 42.65 17.11
N GLY A 320 -16.43 42.51 15.87
CA GLY A 320 -16.88 41.45 14.95
C GLY A 320 -16.52 40.05 15.47
N VAL A 321 -15.29 39.86 15.96
CA VAL A 321 -14.86 38.61 16.59
C VAL A 321 -15.74 38.24 17.78
N GLU A 322 -16.08 39.21 18.63
CA GLU A 322 -16.93 38.95 19.79
C GLU A 322 -18.36 38.63 19.37
N SER A 323 -18.88 39.29 18.34
CA SER A 323 -20.21 38.99 17.77
C SER A 323 -20.28 37.58 17.17
N ALA A 324 -19.17 37.10 16.61
CA ALA A 324 -19.04 35.77 16.00
C ALA A 324 -18.57 34.67 16.97
N ARG A 325 -18.31 34.98 18.26
CA ARG A 325 -17.59 34.09 19.19
C ARG A 325 -18.13 32.67 19.28
N GLY A 326 -19.46 32.53 19.40
CA GLY A 326 -20.12 31.23 19.48
C GLY A 326 -19.91 30.42 18.21
N VAL A 327 -20.23 31.02 17.05
CA VAL A 327 -20.11 30.38 15.74
C VAL A 327 -18.66 30.02 15.41
N ILE A 328 -17.68 30.85 15.77
CA ILE A 328 -16.24 30.53 15.63
C ILE A 328 -15.88 29.26 16.41
N THR A 329 -16.43 29.11 17.62
CA THR A 329 -16.16 27.94 18.48
C THR A 329 -16.79 26.68 17.87
N ASP A 330 -18.04 26.76 17.43
CA ASP A 330 -18.72 25.62 16.80
C ASP A 330 -18.02 25.23 15.48
N TRP A 331 -17.67 26.24 14.66
CA TRP A 331 -17.08 26.03 13.35
C TRP A 331 -15.68 25.41 13.40
N GLN A 332 -14.82 25.82 14.35
CA GLN A 332 -13.47 25.28 14.44
C GLN A 332 -13.43 23.84 14.99
N ASN A 333 -14.44 23.44 15.77
CA ASN A 333 -14.47 22.14 16.44
C ASN A 333 -15.34 21.08 15.73
N GLN A 334 -16.13 21.48 14.72
CA GLN A 334 -16.93 20.52 13.94
C GLN A 334 -16.09 19.50 13.15
N PHE A 335 -14.78 19.76 12.99
CA PHE A 335 -13.84 18.87 12.31
C PHE A 335 -13.13 17.90 13.27
N ASP A 336 -13.31 18.03 14.58
CA ASP A 336 -12.50 17.32 15.58
C ASP A 336 -12.64 15.80 15.47
N THR A 337 -13.88 15.30 15.31
CA THR A 337 -14.13 13.86 15.13
C THR A 337 -13.43 13.33 13.88
N THR A 338 -13.58 14.01 12.74
CA THR A 338 -12.95 13.57 11.48
C THR A 338 -11.43 13.64 11.54
N ILE A 339 -10.85 14.70 12.13
CA ILE A 339 -9.40 14.80 12.33
C ILE A 339 -8.89 13.68 13.22
N TRP A 340 -9.62 13.35 14.29
CA TRP A 340 -9.29 12.26 15.18
C TRP A 340 -9.36 10.90 14.46
N GLU A 341 -10.41 10.63 13.69
CA GLU A 341 -10.57 9.39 12.91
C GLU A 341 -9.41 9.22 11.90
N VAL A 342 -9.13 10.26 11.11
CA VAL A 342 -8.01 10.26 10.16
C VAL A 342 -6.66 10.07 10.85
N ALA A 343 -6.47 10.63 12.05
CA ALA A 343 -5.27 10.42 12.83
C ALA A 343 -5.08 8.96 13.26
N GLN A 344 -6.17 8.25 13.57
CA GLN A 344 -6.12 6.82 13.89
C GLN A 344 -5.80 5.97 12.66
N GLU A 345 -6.32 6.34 11.49
CA GLU A 345 -6.11 5.60 10.23
C GLU A 345 -4.70 5.82 9.65
N THR A 346 -4.21 7.06 9.69
CA THR A 346 -2.93 7.44 9.08
C THR A 346 -1.76 7.47 10.07
N THR A 347 -2.03 7.37 11.37
CA THR A 347 -1.07 7.52 12.47
C THR A 347 -0.35 8.89 12.52
N ILE A 348 -0.92 9.90 11.82
CA ILE A 348 -0.52 11.30 11.89
C ILE A 348 -1.20 11.95 13.11
N PRO A 349 -0.47 12.67 13.99
CA PRO A 349 -1.09 13.23 15.20
C PRO A 349 -2.26 14.19 14.94
N ALA A 350 -3.38 13.97 15.63
CA ALA A 350 -4.60 14.76 15.44
C ALA A 350 -4.39 16.24 15.80
N GLN A 351 -3.64 16.52 16.86
CA GLN A 351 -3.34 17.91 17.23
C GLN A 351 -2.43 18.60 16.20
N LEU A 352 -1.56 17.87 15.50
CA LEU A 352 -0.74 18.43 14.43
C LEU A 352 -1.62 18.88 13.26
N LEU A 353 -2.53 18.02 12.80
CA LEU A 353 -3.50 18.33 11.74
C LEU A 353 -4.37 19.55 12.13
N LYS A 354 -4.95 19.53 13.34
CA LYS A 354 -5.77 20.63 13.83
C LYS A 354 -4.99 21.95 13.90
N ASN A 355 -3.75 21.92 14.35
CA ASN A 355 -2.89 23.09 14.41
C ASN A 355 -2.54 23.62 13.01
N MET A 356 -2.28 22.74 12.05
CA MET A 356 -2.03 23.13 10.66
C MET A 356 -3.24 23.86 10.08
N PHE A 357 -4.45 23.31 10.20
CA PHE A 357 -5.67 23.99 9.71
C PHE A 357 -5.94 25.31 10.42
N ALA A 358 -5.63 25.39 11.71
CA ALA A 358 -5.70 26.64 12.47
C ALA A 358 -4.74 27.72 11.93
N GLN A 359 -3.54 27.33 11.47
CA GLN A 359 -2.56 28.26 10.90
C GLN A 359 -2.88 28.63 9.45
N GLU A 360 -3.20 27.66 8.61
CA GLU A 360 -3.36 27.87 7.16
C GLU A 360 -4.64 28.63 6.81
N SER A 361 -5.77 28.22 7.38
CA SER A 361 -7.08 28.75 7.00
C SER A 361 -7.91 29.31 8.16
N GLN A 362 -7.44 29.11 9.40
CA GLN A 362 -8.25 29.31 10.59
C GLN A 362 -9.58 28.55 10.51
N PHE A 363 -9.56 27.34 9.92
CA PHE A 363 -10.72 26.48 9.64
C PHE A 363 -11.74 27.00 8.62
N TRP A 364 -11.40 28.00 7.81
CA TRP A 364 -12.20 28.33 6.64
C TRP A 364 -11.83 27.43 5.45
N PRO A 365 -12.67 26.48 5.02
CA PRO A 365 -12.27 25.49 4.03
C PRO A 365 -12.34 26.01 2.58
N GLY A 366 -12.87 27.22 2.38
CA GLY A 366 -12.94 27.83 1.05
C GLY A 366 -11.60 28.38 0.57
N GLU A 367 -11.57 28.77 -0.70
CA GLU A 367 -10.41 29.41 -1.33
C GLU A 367 -10.18 30.81 -0.72
N ILE A 368 -9.00 31.04 -0.16
CA ILE A 368 -8.60 32.34 0.42
C ILE A 368 -7.74 33.12 -0.58
N ILE A 369 -6.79 32.43 -1.20
CA ILE A 369 -5.90 32.90 -2.25
C ILE A 369 -6.22 32.07 -3.50
N ASN A 370 -6.17 32.70 -4.67
CA ASN A 370 -6.42 32.00 -5.92
C ASN A 370 -5.52 30.75 -6.03
N ASP A 371 -6.13 29.62 -6.38
CA ASP A 371 -5.48 28.32 -6.58
C ASP A 371 -4.94 27.65 -5.29
N GLU A 372 -5.46 28.03 -4.12
CA GLU A 372 -5.22 27.40 -2.81
C GLU A 372 -6.53 26.90 -2.18
N PHE A 373 -6.61 25.60 -1.87
CA PHE A 373 -7.91 24.96 -1.58
C PHE A 373 -7.95 24.20 -0.24
N GLY A 374 -9.12 24.23 0.41
CA GLY A 374 -9.42 23.41 1.58
C GLY A 374 -8.83 23.92 2.89
N LEU A 375 -8.98 23.15 3.96
CA LEU A 375 -8.57 23.53 5.31
C LEU A 375 -7.08 23.82 5.46
N GLY A 376 -6.23 23.16 4.66
CA GLY A 376 -4.79 23.38 4.61
C GLY A 376 -4.30 24.17 3.39
N GLN A 377 -5.20 24.79 2.62
CA GLN A 377 -4.86 25.67 1.47
C GLN A 377 -3.86 25.01 0.48
N LEU A 378 -4.20 23.81 0.01
CA LEU A 378 -3.37 23.01 -0.90
C LEU A 378 -3.29 23.67 -2.28
N THR A 379 -2.07 23.80 -2.80
CA THR A 379 -1.82 24.19 -4.21
C THR A 379 -1.61 22.96 -5.09
N ALA A 380 -1.79 23.11 -6.40
CA ALA A 380 -1.46 22.06 -7.37
C ALA A 380 0.01 21.60 -7.26
N LEU A 381 0.95 22.50 -7.00
CA LEU A 381 2.36 22.13 -6.78
C LEU A 381 2.58 21.41 -5.44
N GLY A 382 1.81 21.77 -4.40
CA GLY A 382 1.84 21.06 -3.12
C GLY A 382 1.32 19.63 -3.20
N ALA A 383 0.45 19.34 -4.16
CA ALA A 383 -0.12 18.02 -4.39
C ALA A 383 0.90 16.96 -4.85
N ASP A 384 2.08 17.37 -5.33
CA ASP A 384 3.15 16.47 -5.75
C ASP A 384 3.66 15.56 -4.63
N GLY A 385 3.72 16.08 -3.40
CA GLY A 385 4.28 15.38 -2.24
C GLY A 385 3.69 13.97 -2.08
N PRO A 386 2.38 13.83 -1.79
CA PRO A 386 1.77 12.51 -1.65
C PRO A 386 1.73 11.70 -2.96
N LEU A 387 1.68 12.34 -4.13
CA LEU A 387 1.67 11.61 -5.42
C LEU A 387 3.02 10.95 -5.74
N ILE A 388 4.13 11.56 -5.32
CA ILE A 388 5.48 11.02 -5.50
C ILE A 388 5.84 10.06 -4.38
N TRP A 389 5.60 10.48 -3.14
CA TRP A 389 6.18 9.86 -1.95
C TRP A 389 5.21 9.03 -1.13
N ASN A 390 3.99 8.78 -1.62
CA ASN A 390 3.07 7.83 -1.00
C ASN A 390 2.44 6.95 -2.10
N PRO A 391 3.11 5.85 -2.49
CA PRO A 391 2.66 4.99 -3.59
C PRO A 391 1.25 4.43 -3.37
N SER A 392 0.93 4.02 -2.15
CA SER A 392 -0.39 3.51 -1.77
C SER A 392 -1.50 4.53 -1.99
N PHE A 393 -1.23 5.81 -1.71
CA PHE A 393 -2.15 6.90 -1.98
C PHE A 393 -2.27 7.16 -3.49
N PHE A 394 -1.15 7.19 -4.21
CA PHE A 394 -1.15 7.37 -5.66
C PHE A 394 -1.97 6.28 -6.39
N GLU A 395 -1.83 5.01 -5.99
CA GLU A 395 -2.57 3.88 -6.56
C GLU A 395 -4.09 4.01 -6.40
N GLN A 396 -4.55 4.66 -5.32
CA GLN A 396 -5.97 4.92 -5.07
C GLN A 396 -6.47 6.17 -5.79
N CYS A 397 -5.65 7.24 -5.80
CA CYS A 397 -6.04 8.54 -6.35
C CYS A 397 -6.01 8.56 -7.88
N CYS A 398 -4.97 7.99 -8.50
CA CYS A 398 -4.78 8.08 -9.95
C CYS A 398 -5.96 7.55 -10.79
N PRO A 399 -6.55 6.38 -10.48
CA PRO A 399 -7.68 5.83 -11.24
C PRO A 399 -8.96 6.68 -11.19
N LEU A 400 -9.05 7.66 -10.29
CA LEU A 400 -10.18 8.61 -10.23
C LEU A 400 -10.11 9.67 -11.34
N VAL A 401 -8.94 9.83 -11.97
CA VAL A 401 -8.64 10.91 -12.92
C VAL A 401 -8.16 10.35 -14.26
N LEU A 402 -7.31 9.33 -14.24
CA LEU A 402 -6.65 8.75 -15.40
C LEU A 402 -7.02 7.28 -15.58
N HIS A 403 -6.73 6.74 -16.76
CA HIS A 403 -6.91 5.31 -17.05
C HIS A 403 -5.94 4.45 -16.23
N THR A 404 -6.37 3.25 -15.83
CA THR A 404 -5.57 2.33 -15.00
C THR A 404 -4.22 1.97 -15.63
N ASP A 405 -4.17 1.84 -16.95
CA ASP A 405 -2.93 1.56 -17.68
C ASP A 405 -1.89 2.68 -17.55
N THR A 406 -2.36 3.94 -17.49
CA THR A 406 -1.48 5.09 -17.23
C THR A 406 -1.01 5.07 -15.79
N CYS A 407 -1.91 4.79 -14.84
CA CYS A 407 -1.57 4.71 -13.41
C CYS A 407 -0.55 3.60 -13.11
N ALA A 408 -0.61 2.47 -13.83
CA ALA A 408 0.32 1.35 -13.66
C ALA A 408 1.79 1.71 -13.98
N LEU A 409 2.05 2.82 -14.67
CA LEU A 409 3.41 3.31 -14.92
C LEU A 409 4.07 3.90 -13.66
N GLY A 410 3.28 4.33 -12.67
CA GLY A 410 3.75 5.09 -11.51
C GLY A 410 3.91 6.59 -11.82
N TYR A 411 3.73 7.43 -10.80
CA TYR A 411 3.63 8.88 -10.97
C TYR A 411 4.84 9.52 -11.69
N LEU A 412 6.06 9.06 -11.41
CA LEU A 412 7.27 9.62 -12.01
C LEU A 412 7.46 9.25 -13.50
N ASN A 413 6.75 8.24 -13.99
CA ASN A 413 6.90 7.73 -15.36
C ASN A 413 5.75 8.15 -16.29
N ILE A 414 4.71 8.81 -15.78
CA ILE A 414 3.62 9.35 -16.60
C ILE A 414 4.03 10.72 -17.20
N GLU A 415 3.41 11.08 -18.33
CA GLU A 415 3.73 12.33 -19.02
C GLU A 415 3.41 13.57 -18.17
N PRO A 416 4.18 14.67 -18.29
CA PRO A 416 4.00 15.87 -17.47
C PRO A 416 2.59 16.48 -17.54
N GLU A 417 1.89 16.33 -18.67
CA GLU A 417 0.50 16.77 -18.80
C GLU A 417 -0.44 15.97 -17.89
N TYR A 418 -0.26 14.65 -17.81
CA TYR A 418 -1.02 13.80 -16.89
C TYR A 418 -0.64 14.01 -15.43
N GLN A 419 0.63 14.32 -15.14
CA GLN A 419 1.05 14.75 -13.79
C GLN A 419 0.32 16.03 -13.37
N ALA A 420 0.31 17.05 -14.25
CA ALA A 420 -0.39 18.30 -14.00
C ALA A 420 -1.91 18.10 -13.83
N MET A 421 -2.52 17.16 -14.57
CA MET A 421 -3.92 16.78 -14.37
C MET A 421 -4.17 16.19 -12.97
N LEU A 422 -3.31 15.27 -12.51
CA LEU A 422 -3.44 14.68 -11.17
C LEU A 422 -3.22 15.70 -10.06
N GLN A 423 -2.20 16.55 -10.19
CA GLN A 423 -1.94 17.66 -9.27
C GLN A 423 -3.16 18.58 -9.13
N GLY A 424 -3.71 19.02 -10.26
CA GLY A 424 -4.90 19.88 -10.28
C GLY A 424 -6.14 19.18 -9.74
N ALA A 425 -6.33 17.90 -10.08
CA ALA A 425 -7.43 17.10 -9.56
C ALA A 425 -7.34 16.95 -8.04
N LEU A 426 -6.17 16.60 -7.50
CA LEU A 426 -5.98 16.44 -6.05
C LEU A 426 -6.17 17.75 -5.30
N ALA A 427 -5.63 18.86 -5.81
CA ALA A 427 -5.85 20.18 -5.20
C ALA A 427 -7.33 20.58 -5.24
N THR A 428 -8.04 20.30 -6.34
CA THR A 428 -9.48 20.61 -6.44
C THR A 428 -10.38 19.67 -5.64
N MET A 429 -9.92 18.45 -5.33
CA MET A 429 -10.61 17.53 -4.40
C MET A 429 -10.65 18.04 -2.95
N THR A 430 -9.89 19.09 -2.61
CA THR A 430 -9.99 19.75 -1.30
C THR A 430 -10.80 21.05 -1.35
N ASN A 431 -11.28 21.45 -2.53
CA ASN A 431 -11.98 22.72 -2.72
C ASN A 431 -13.42 22.66 -2.21
N ALA A 432 -13.66 23.24 -1.03
CA ALA A 432 -14.99 23.27 -0.43
C ALA A 432 -15.88 24.44 -0.92
N ASN A 433 -15.44 25.28 -1.85
CA ASN A 433 -16.28 26.36 -2.38
C ASN A 433 -17.52 25.80 -3.08
N CYS A 434 -18.69 26.27 -2.68
CA CYS A 434 -19.96 25.82 -3.23
C CYS A 434 -20.91 27.01 -3.42
N PRO A 435 -20.93 27.62 -4.62
CA PRO A 435 -21.77 28.81 -4.90
C PRO A 435 -23.27 28.58 -4.68
N ASP A 436 -23.72 27.33 -4.80
CA ASP A 436 -25.12 26.93 -4.66
C ASP A 436 -25.47 26.46 -3.24
N CYS A 437 -24.50 26.41 -2.31
CA CYS A 437 -24.71 26.02 -0.92
C CYS A 437 -25.15 27.22 -0.07
N GLU A 438 -25.95 26.97 0.98
CA GLU A 438 -26.51 28.02 1.86
C GLU A 438 -25.45 28.94 2.48
N GLN A 439 -24.26 28.41 2.74
CA GLN A 439 -23.14 29.11 3.39
C GLN A 439 -21.98 29.40 2.42
N GLY A 440 -22.16 29.18 1.12
CA GLY A 440 -21.10 29.27 0.11
C GLY A 440 -20.03 28.18 0.21
N ILE A 441 -20.19 27.22 1.12
CA ILE A 441 -19.23 26.16 1.47
C ILE A 441 -19.95 24.82 1.57
N ASP A 442 -19.33 23.76 1.03
CA ASP A 442 -19.70 22.37 1.27
C ASP A 442 -18.89 21.80 2.46
N LEU A 443 -19.50 21.79 3.64
CA LEU A 443 -18.87 21.29 4.86
C LEU A 443 -18.63 19.78 4.85
N VAL A 444 -19.48 19.01 4.15
CA VAL A 444 -19.30 17.56 4.03
C VAL A 444 -18.07 17.27 3.20
N HIS A 445 -17.91 17.98 2.09
CA HIS A 445 -16.72 17.86 1.27
C HIS A 445 -15.46 18.33 2.02
N ALA A 446 -15.53 19.45 2.75
CA ALA A 446 -14.43 19.94 3.58
C ALA A 446 -13.97 18.88 4.60
N GLN A 447 -14.91 18.19 5.28
CA GLN A 447 -14.59 17.09 6.19
C GLN A 447 -13.90 15.93 5.46
N SER A 448 -14.40 15.52 4.30
CA SER A 448 -13.77 14.44 3.51
C SER A 448 -12.35 14.77 3.04
N SER A 449 -12.00 16.05 2.90
CA SER A 449 -10.67 16.48 2.48
C SER A 449 -9.59 16.37 3.57
N VAL A 450 -9.95 16.11 4.83
CA VAL A 450 -8.99 16.01 5.95
C VAL A 450 -7.97 14.90 5.71
N ASP A 451 -8.37 13.77 5.14
CA ASP A 451 -7.47 12.65 4.81
C ASP A 451 -6.37 13.08 3.83
N VAL A 452 -6.72 13.84 2.77
CA VAL A 452 -5.73 14.34 1.78
C VAL A 452 -4.57 15.07 2.46
N PHE A 453 -4.86 15.88 3.47
CA PHE A 453 -3.82 16.61 4.20
C PHE A 453 -2.99 15.69 5.13
N ALA A 454 -3.58 14.64 5.71
CA ALA A 454 -2.83 13.64 6.45
C ALA A 454 -1.91 12.82 5.54
N GLN A 455 -2.41 12.41 4.36
CA GLN A 455 -1.61 11.73 3.33
C GLN A 455 -0.46 12.60 2.82
N LEU A 456 -0.66 13.93 2.74
CA LEU A 456 0.39 14.88 2.40
C LEU A 456 1.49 14.95 3.46
N ILE A 457 1.14 14.98 4.75
CA ILE A 457 2.14 14.90 5.84
C ILE A 457 2.85 13.55 5.80
N GLN A 458 2.12 12.45 5.57
CA GLN A 458 2.70 11.11 5.44
C GLN A 458 3.72 11.04 4.30
N GLY A 459 3.37 11.53 3.11
CA GLY A 459 4.29 11.60 1.97
C GLY A 459 5.53 12.45 2.26
N ASN A 460 5.40 13.55 3.01
CA ASN A 460 6.56 14.34 3.44
C ASN A 460 7.46 13.58 4.41
N CYS A 461 6.90 12.69 5.24
CA CYS A 461 7.69 11.83 6.11
C CYS A 461 8.46 10.77 5.31
N GLU A 462 7.83 10.17 4.31
CA GLU A 462 8.48 9.23 3.38
C GLU A 462 9.59 9.91 2.56
N GLN A 463 9.36 11.13 2.07
CA GLN A 463 10.37 11.91 1.36
C GLN A 463 11.68 12.07 2.14
N VAL A 464 11.61 12.31 3.46
CA VAL A 464 12.79 12.52 4.31
C VAL A 464 13.54 11.21 4.61
N SER A 465 12.89 10.06 4.41
CA SER A 465 13.53 8.76 4.59
C SER A 465 14.46 8.35 3.45
N TYR A 466 14.37 9.03 2.30
CA TYR A 466 15.27 8.87 1.15
C TYR A 466 16.47 9.83 1.24
#